data_AF-A0A962UTJ0-F1
#
_entry.id   AF-A0A962UTJ0-F1
#
_cell.length_a   1.000
_cell.length_b   1.000
_cell.length_c   1.000
_cell.angle_alpha   90.00
_cell.angle_beta   90.00
_cell.angle_gamma   90.00
#
_symmetry.space_group_name_H-M   'P 1'
#
loop_
_entity.id
_entity.type
_entity.pdbx_description
1 polymer ?
#
loop_
_entity_poly.entity_id
_entity_poly.type
_entity_poly.pdbx_seq_one_letter_code
_entity_poly.pdbx_strand_id
1 'polypeptide(L)'
;MNKKSTLAFAIGCLVLAGCNTMPEKPAFEPSKSFDGTYRGTRTDVSNDFICKPTSITGTVANGEARFKLTYNNTNLKGWIDQAGQLTLYDDNSQWNYHFSGTATATAIEGKWSVDGAPCRGTWRVERQ
;
A
#
# COMPACT_ATOMS: atom_id res chain seq x y z
N MET A 1 10.60 6.18 -48.73
CA MET A 1 9.27 6.12 -48.07
C MET A 1 9.50 6.02 -46.57
N ASN A 2 9.40 7.15 -45.87
CA ASN A 2 9.62 7.26 -44.43
C ASN A 2 8.33 6.87 -43.68
N LYS A 3 8.34 5.78 -42.92
CA LYS A 3 7.31 5.52 -41.92
C LYS A 3 7.85 5.91 -40.55
N LYS A 4 7.47 7.12 -40.11
CA LYS A 4 7.65 7.59 -38.75
C LYS A 4 6.82 6.70 -37.83
N SER A 5 7.48 6.07 -36.86
CA SER A 5 6.83 5.30 -35.81
C SER A 5 6.25 6.29 -34.79
N THR A 6 4.92 6.36 -34.74
CA THR A 6 4.16 7.27 -33.88
C THR A 6 4.26 6.83 -32.43
N LEU A 7 4.78 7.72 -31.58
CA LEU A 7 4.68 7.66 -30.12
C LEU A 7 3.21 7.49 -29.70
N ALA A 8 2.90 6.40 -28.98
CA ALA A 8 1.69 6.32 -28.19
C ALA A 8 1.96 6.99 -26.83
N PHE A 9 1.54 8.26 -26.69
CA PHE A 9 1.37 8.88 -25.38
C PHE A 9 0.15 8.24 -24.72
N ALA A 10 0.38 7.44 -23.68
CA ALA A 10 -0.67 7.01 -22.77
C ALA A 10 -1.19 8.24 -22.00
N ILE A 11 -2.22 8.87 -22.55
CA ILE A 11 -3.07 9.81 -21.82
C ILE A 11 -3.94 8.95 -20.91
N GLY A 12 -3.62 8.97 -19.61
CA GLY A 12 -4.32 8.16 -18.62
C GLY A 12 -4.21 8.77 -17.23
N CYS A 13 -4.82 9.95 -17.04
CA CYS A 13 -5.66 10.27 -15.88
C CYS A 13 -6.11 11.72 -15.96
N LEU A 14 -7.28 11.94 -16.57
CA LEU A 14 -8.11 13.09 -16.23
C LEU A 14 -9.42 12.49 -15.73
N VAL A 15 -9.75 12.77 -14.46
CA VAL A 15 -11.10 12.93 -13.89
C VAL A 15 -11.03 12.73 -12.37
N LEU A 16 -11.17 13.87 -11.67
CA LEU A 16 -11.98 14.12 -10.47
C LEU A 16 -11.77 13.23 -9.23
N ALA A 17 -11.56 13.93 -8.10
CA ALA A 17 -11.51 13.39 -6.74
C ALA A 17 -12.55 12.28 -6.47
N GLY A 18 -12.11 11.20 -5.80
CA GLY A 18 -13.04 10.39 -4.99
C GLY A 18 -13.02 8.87 -5.13
N CYS A 19 -12.06 8.23 -5.79
CA CYS A 19 -11.94 6.77 -5.71
C CYS A 19 -10.48 6.38 -5.40
N ASN A 20 -10.17 6.22 -4.12
CA ASN A 20 -8.90 5.65 -3.63
C ASN A 20 -8.85 4.13 -3.91
N THR A 21 -9.35 3.71 -5.07
CA THR A 21 -9.44 2.30 -5.46
C THR A 21 -8.15 1.87 -6.10
N MET A 22 -7.57 0.81 -5.55
CA MET A 22 -6.42 0.15 -6.14
C MET A 22 -6.69 -0.20 -7.62
N PRO A 23 -5.77 0.11 -8.54
CA PRO A 23 -5.91 -0.33 -9.92
C PRO A 23 -5.84 -1.86 -10.02
N GLU A 24 -6.63 -2.46 -10.91
CA GLU A 24 -6.65 -3.92 -11.12
C GLU A 24 -5.26 -4.45 -11.50
N LYS A 25 -4.47 -3.65 -12.23
CA LYS A 25 -3.09 -3.96 -12.62
C LYS A 25 -2.18 -2.76 -12.36
N PRO A 26 -0.94 -2.98 -11.91
CA PRO A 26 0.02 -1.91 -11.73
C PRO A 26 0.53 -1.40 -13.08
N ALA A 27 0.92 -0.12 -13.12
CA ALA A 27 1.56 0.49 -14.29
C ALA A 27 3.05 0.12 -14.43
N PHE A 28 3.53 -0.78 -13.58
CA PHE A 28 4.91 -1.24 -13.48
C PHE A 28 4.92 -2.76 -13.31
N GLU A 29 6.07 -3.39 -13.56
CA GLU A 29 6.23 -4.84 -13.35
C GLU A 29 6.39 -5.16 -11.86
N PRO A 30 5.48 -5.94 -11.25
CA PRO A 30 5.57 -6.30 -9.83
C PRO A 30 6.80 -7.16 -9.51
N SER A 31 7.39 -6.94 -8.35
CA SER A 31 8.50 -7.74 -7.87
C SER A 31 8.02 -8.93 -7.05
N LYS A 32 8.43 -10.13 -7.47
CA LYS A 32 8.18 -11.39 -6.74
C LYS A 32 9.23 -11.68 -5.66
N SER A 33 10.31 -10.90 -5.61
CA SER A 33 11.38 -11.04 -4.60
C SER A 33 10.87 -10.82 -3.17
N PHE A 34 9.71 -10.16 -3.05
CA PHE A 34 9.08 -9.81 -1.79
C PHE A 34 7.94 -10.76 -1.39
N ASP A 35 7.68 -11.83 -2.15
CA ASP A 35 6.63 -12.79 -1.84
C ASP A 35 6.85 -13.49 -0.48
N GLY A 36 5.77 -13.75 0.25
CA GLY A 36 5.83 -14.38 1.58
C GLY A 36 4.62 -14.10 2.46
N THR A 37 4.65 -14.67 3.67
CA THR A 37 3.68 -14.37 4.73
C THR A 37 4.29 -13.38 5.71
N TYR A 38 3.49 -12.42 6.16
CA TYR A 38 3.95 -11.26 6.92
C TYR A 38 3.09 -11.02 8.16
N ARG A 39 3.74 -10.59 9.25
CA ARG A 39 3.09 -10.20 10.50
C ARG A 39 3.82 -9.03 11.14
N GLY A 40 3.08 -8.11 11.74
CA GLY A 40 3.64 -7.02 12.51
C GLY A 40 2.58 -6.06 13.02
N THR A 41 2.89 -4.76 13.08
CA THR A 41 2.04 -3.75 13.68
C THR A 41 2.18 -2.39 13.00
N ARG A 42 1.19 -1.53 13.20
CA ARG A 42 1.36 -0.07 13.12
C ARG A 42 1.51 0.54 14.50
N THR A 43 2.36 1.55 14.58
CA THR A 43 2.63 2.37 15.76
C THR A 43 2.12 3.78 15.50
N ASP A 44 1.33 4.31 16.43
CA ASP A 44 0.92 5.71 16.42
C ASP A 44 2.01 6.60 17.00
N VAL A 45 2.29 7.72 16.32
CA VAL A 45 3.26 8.74 16.75
C VAL A 45 2.60 10.10 16.93
N SER A 46 1.28 10.17 16.81
CA SER A 46 0.48 11.40 16.89
C SER A 46 0.34 11.90 18.33
N ASN A 47 0.70 11.05 19.30
CA ASN A 47 0.57 11.29 20.75
C ASN A 47 -0.86 11.67 21.13
N ASP A 48 -1.83 11.15 20.38
CA ASP A 48 -3.25 11.20 20.73
C ASP A 48 -3.65 9.87 21.38
N PHE A 49 -4.67 9.89 22.23
CA PHE A 49 -5.15 8.67 22.90
C PHE A 49 -6.16 7.87 22.04
N ILE A 50 -6.33 8.26 20.77
CA ILE A 50 -7.41 7.79 19.90
C ILE A 50 -6.92 6.64 19.04
N CYS A 51 -5.71 6.74 18.48
CA CYS A 51 -5.21 5.81 17.47
C CYS A 51 -4.43 4.65 18.11
N LYS A 52 -5.13 3.57 18.45
CA LYS A 52 -4.51 2.41 19.11
C LYS A 52 -3.51 1.67 18.19
N PRO A 53 -2.43 1.08 18.75
CA PRO A 53 -1.61 0.10 18.05
C PRO A 53 -2.48 -1.00 17.45
N THR A 54 -2.15 -1.44 16.24
CA THR A 54 -2.95 -2.45 15.53
C THR A 54 -2.04 -3.48 14.89
N SER A 55 -2.34 -4.76 15.10
CA SER A 55 -1.63 -5.83 14.42
C SER A 55 -2.02 -5.89 12.95
N ILE A 56 -1.01 -6.15 12.12
CA ILE A 56 -1.10 -6.30 10.67
C ILE A 56 -0.67 -7.72 10.34
N THR A 57 -1.46 -8.40 9.52
CA THR A 57 -1.14 -9.74 9.01
C THR A 57 -1.50 -9.84 7.55
N GLY A 58 -0.77 -10.64 6.78
CA GLY A 58 -1.18 -10.98 5.42
C GLY A 58 -0.06 -11.57 4.60
N THR A 59 -0.16 -11.43 3.28
CA THR A 59 0.70 -12.11 2.32
C THR A 59 1.09 -11.19 1.19
N VAL A 60 2.27 -11.42 0.62
CA VAL A 60 2.65 -10.93 -0.70
C VAL A 60 2.72 -12.13 -1.64
N ALA A 61 2.01 -12.07 -2.76
CA ALA A 61 1.99 -13.12 -3.76
C ALA A 61 2.02 -12.53 -5.17
N ASN A 62 2.97 -12.95 -5.99
CA ASN A 62 3.24 -12.36 -7.31
C ASN A 62 3.42 -10.84 -7.26
N GLY A 63 4.04 -10.33 -6.19
CA GLY A 63 4.22 -8.89 -5.96
C GLY A 63 2.94 -8.14 -5.54
N GLU A 64 1.79 -8.80 -5.43
CA GLU A 64 0.57 -8.23 -4.85
C GLU A 64 0.59 -8.41 -3.33
N ALA A 65 0.60 -7.29 -2.60
CA ALA A 65 0.49 -7.26 -1.15
C ALA A 65 -0.99 -7.24 -0.73
N ARG A 66 -1.37 -8.13 0.18
CA ARG A 66 -2.69 -8.19 0.81
C ARG A 66 -2.53 -8.29 2.32
N PHE A 67 -2.87 -7.23 3.04
CA PHE A 67 -2.80 -7.19 4.49
C PHE A 67 -4.16 -6.91 5.12
N LYS A 68 -4.28 -7.20 6.41
CA LYS A 68 -5.46 -6.94 7.22
C LYS A 68 -5.07 -6.24 8.51
N LEU A 69 -5.73 -5.12 8.79
CA LEU A 69 -5.71 -4.45 10.09
C LEU A 69 -6.69 -5.16 11.02
N THR A 70 -6.19 -5.75 12.10
CA THR A 70 -7.00 -6.57 13.00
C THR A 70 -8.02 -5.79 13.83
N TYR A 71 -7.74 -4.52 14.14
CA TYR A 71 -8.58 -3.69 15.02
C TYR A 71 -9.98 -3.44 14.44
N ASN A 72 -10.07 -3.13 13.15
CA ASN A 72 -11.30 -2.73 12.47
C ASN A 72 -11.60 -3.59 11.23
N ASN A 73 -10.88 -4.71 11.06
CA ASN A 73 -11.01 -5.61 9.92
C ASN A 73 -10.80 -4.95 8.54
N THR A 74 -10.10 -3.81 8.47
CA THR A 74 -9.76 -3.16 7.20
C THR A 74 -8.77 -4.00 6.39
N ASN A 75 -9.07 -4.25 5.13
CA ASN A 75 -8.13 -4.87 4.20
C ASN A 75 -7.33 -3.79 3.49
N LEU A 76 -6.04 -4.05 3.32
CA LEU A 76 -5.09 -3.21 2.60
C LEU A 76 -4.56 -4.01 1.42
N LYS A 77 -4.51 -3.39 0.24
CA LYS A 77 -3.98 -4.04 -0.96
C LYS A 77 -3.07 -3.10 -1.73
N GLY A 78 -2.03 -3.64 -2.35
CA GLY A 78 -1.09 -2.86 -3.14
C GLY A 78 -0.17 -3.73 -3.98
N TRP A 79 0.65 -3.09 -4.80
CA TRP A 79 1.67 -3.74 -5.62
C TRP A 79 3.05 -3.25 -5.19
N ILE A 80 4.02 -4.17 -5.15
CA ILE A 80 5.42 -3.85 -4.83
C ILE A 80 6.22 -3.78 -6.14
N ASP A 81 6.89 -2.66 -6.38
CA ASP A 81 7.74 -2.49 -7.57
C ASP A 81 9.12 -3.18 -7.41
N GLN A 82 9.95 -3.12 -8.46
CA GLN A 82 11.29 -3.70 -8.46
C GLN A 82 12.25 -3.05 -7.44
N ALA A 83 12.00 -1.81 -7.03
CA ALA A 83 12.76 -1.11 -6.00
C ALA A 83 12.25 -1.40 -4.58
N GLY A 84 11.17 -2.18 -4.45
CA GLY A 84 10.52 -2.49 -3.17
C GLY A 84 9.48 -1.46 -2.74
N GLN A 85 9.16 -0.45 -3.55
CA GLN A 85 8.20 0.57 -3.15
C GLN A 85 6.78 0.02 -3.16
N LEU A 86 6.01 0.40 -2.14
CA LEU A 86 4.65 -0.05 -1.90
C LEU A 86 3.76 1.12 -1.50
N THR A 87 2.60 1.21 -2.14
CA THR A 87 1.45 1.98 -1.66
C THR A 87 0.30 1.02 -1.45
N LEU A 88 -0.36 1.10 -0.30
CA LEU A 88 -1.53 0.28 0.01
C LEU A 88 -2.79 1.14 -0.01
N TYR A 89 -3.83 0.60 -0.62
CA TYR A 89 -5.17 1.14 -0.69
C TYR A 89 -6.05 0.35 0.28
N ASP A 90 -6.86 1.04 1.06
CA ASP A 90 -7.77 0.42 2.01
C ASP A 90 -9.17 0.24 1.43
N ASP A 91 -9.93 -0.72 1.97
CA ASP A 91 -11.33 -0.96 1.61
C ASP A 91 -12.33 -0.27 2.54
N ASN A 92 -11.87 0.66 3.39
CA ASN A 92 -12.66 1.25 4.46
C ASN A 92 -12.84 2.75 4.28
N SER A 93 -13.90 3.12 3.56
CA SER A 93 -14.25 4.52 3.25
C SER A 93 -14.53 5.40 4.46
N GLN A 94 -14.73 4.83 5.66
CA GLN A 94 -14.92 5.61 6.88
C GLN A 94 -13.59 6.22 7.35
N TRP A 95 -12.48 5.48 7.21
CA TRP A 95 -11.18 5.91 7.72
C TRP A 95 -10.30 6.51 6.61
N ASN A 96 -10.40 6.02 5.37
CA ASN A 96 -9.55 6.46 4.26
C ASN A 96 -8.07 6.45 4.68
N TYR A 97 -7.56 5.25 4.93
CA TYR A 97 -6.18 5.08 5.36
C TYR A 97 -5.22 5.31 4.19
N HIS A 98 -4.09 5.94 4.50
CA HIS A 98 -2.97 6.09 3.57
C HIS A 98 -1.80 5.31 4.12
N PHE A 99 -1.31 4.33 3.38
CA PHE A 99 -0.16 3.52 3.76
C PHE A 99 0.87 3.53 2.63
N SER A 100 2.11 3.81 2.98
CA SER A 100 3.25 3.69 2.08
C SER A 100 4.40 2.98 2.78
N GLY A 101 5.26 2.32 2.02
CA GLY A 101 6.42 1.65 2.57
C GLY A 101 7.40 1.13 1.53
N THR A 102 8.45 0.51 2.04
CA THR A 102 9.51 -0.10 1.26
C THR A 102 9.71 -1.53 1.75
N ALA A 103 9.74 -2.46 0.81
CA ALA A 103 10.00 -3.87 1.02
C ALA A 103 11.49 -4.17 0.93
N THR A 104 11.94 -5.00 1.86
CA THR A 104 13.26 -5.63 1.90
C THR A 104 13.09 -7.14 1.85
N ALA A 105 14.21 -7.88 1.83
CA ALA A 105 14.16 -9.34 1.84
C ALA A 105 13.45 -9.93 3.07
N THR A 106 13.40 -9.22 4.19
CA THR A 106 12.89 -9.75 5.47
C THR A 106 11.72 -8.97 6.05
N ALA A 107 11.47 -7.74 5.62
CA ALA A 107 10.43 -6.90 6.19
C ALA A 107 9.88 -5.89 5.18
N ILE A 108 8.69 -5.38 5.48
CA ILE A 108 8.10 -4.22 4.81
C ILE A 108 7.79 -3.20 5.89
N GLU A 109 8.22 -1.97 5.70
CA GLU A 109 8.03 -0.89 6.67
C GLU A 109 7.75 0.45 6.01
N GLY A 110 7.11 1.36 6.74
CA GLY A 110 6.90 2.70 6.24
C GLY A 110 5.99 3.53 7.11
N LYS A 111 5.17 4.37 6.48
CA LYS A 111 4.32 5.38 7.12
C LYS A 111 2.84 5.10 6.89
N TRP A 112 2.01 5.54 7.82
CA TRP A 112 0.56 5.50 7.68
C TRP A 112 -0.09 6.79 8.19
N SER A 113 -1.26 7.13 7.66
CA SER A 113 -2.13 8.22 8.13
C SER A 113 -3.61 7.97 7.81
N VAL A 114 -4.49 8.84 8.29
CA VAL A 114 -5.96 8.78 8.12
C VAL A 114 -6.43 10.16 7.68
N ASP A 115 -7.34 10.25 6.71
CA ASP A 115 -7.91 11.54 6.33
C ASP A 115 -8.85 12.09 7.41
N GLY A 116 -8.78 13.40 7.64
CA GLY A 116 -9.67 14.08 8.59
C GLY A 116 -9.42 13.76 10.06
N ALA A 117 -8.35 13.03 10.40
CA ALA A 117 -7.93 12.73 11.77
C ALA A 117 -6.43 13.00 11.95
N PRO A 118 -5.97 13.33 13.18
CA PRO A 118 -4.54 13.50 13.46
C PRO A 118 -3.76 12.17 13.44
N CYS A 119 -4.43 11.02 13.31
CA CYS A 119 -3.86 9.69 13.30
C CYS A 119 -2.80 9.50 12.20
N ARG A 120 -1.56 9.27 12.60
CA ARG A 120 -0.43 8.93 11.73
C ARG A 120 0.69 8.20 12.47
N GLY A 121 1.55 7.55 11.73
CA GLY A 121 2.77 6.99 12.31
C GLY A 121 3.52 6.06 11.39
N THR A 122 4.14 5.06 11.98
CA THR A 122 4.94 4.06 11.27
C THR A 122 4.30 2.70 11.34
N TRP A 123 4.63 1.84 10.38
CA TRP A 123 4.21 0.44 10.39
C TRP A 123 5.35 -0.44 9.92
N ARG A 124 5.35 -1.68 10.40
CA ARG A 124 6.33 -2.68 10.03
C ARG A 124 5.70 -4.05 10.10
N VAL A 125 5.96 -4.87 9.09
CA VAL A 125 5.64 -6.29 9.06
C VAL A 125 6.87 -7.09 8.67
N GLU A 126 7.08 -8.21 9.34
CA GLU A 126 8.23 -9.09 9.14
C GLU A 126 7.79 -10.37 8.47
N ARG A 127 8.60 -10.83 7.52
CA ARG A 127 8.41 -12.09 6.83
C ARG A 127 8.56 -13.23 7.83
N GLN A 128 7.62 -14.16 7.81
CA GLN A 128 7.61 -15.36 8.65
C GLN A 128 8.35 -16.52 7.98
#